data_AF-A0A258ANF0-F1
#
_entry.id   AF-A0A258ANF0-F1
#
_cell.length_a   1.000
_cell.length_b   1.000
_cell.length_c   1.000
_cell.angle_alpha   90.00
_cell.angle_beta   90.00
_cell.angle_gamma   90.00
#
_symmetry.space_group_name_H-M   'P 1'
#
loop_
_entity.id
_entity.type
_entity.pdbx_description
1 polymer ?
#
loop_
_entity_poly.entity_id
_entity_poly.type
_entity_poly.pdbx_seq_one_letter_code
_entity_poly.pdbx_strand_id
1 'polypeptide(L)' 'MTLPDLREQVCAANRALEPSGLVRLTWGNVSGIDRAAGLWAIK' A
#
# COMPACT_ATOMS: atom_id res chain seq x y z
N MET A 1 14.77 -0.10 -2.65
CA MET A 1 13.58 -0.38 -3.47
C MET A 1 13.34 0.84 -4.36
N THR A 2 12.83 0.73 -5.57
CA THR A 2 12.52 1.93 -6.36
C THR A 2 11.14 2.50 -5.98
N LEU A 3 10.87 3.77 -6.28
CA LEU A 3 9.55 4.36 -6.04
C LEU A 3 8.42 3.59 -6.77
N PRO A 4 8.57 3.15 -8.04
CA PRO A 4 7.61 2.27 -8.69
C PRO A 4 7.35 0.97 -7.94
N ASP A 5 8.39 0.30 -7.44
CA ASP A 5 8.24 -0.94 -6.67
C ASP A 5 7.45 -0.72 -5.38
N LEU A 6 7.77 0.36 -4.64
CA LEU A 6 7.07 0.72 -3.40
C LEU A 6 5.59 1.00 -3.66
N ARG A 7 5.30 1.73 -4.74
CA ARG A 7 3.93 2.03 -5.16
C ARG A 7 3.17 0.75 -5.52
N GLU A 8 3.80 -0.18 -6.23
CA GLU A 8 3.17 -1.44 -6.62
C GLU A 8 2.84 -2.31 -5.41
N GLN A 9 3.76 -2.40 -4.45
CA GLN A 9 3.55 -3.11 -3.19
C GLN A 9 2.38 -2.51 -2.39
N VAL A 10 2.37 -1.18 -2.20
CA VAL A 10 1.27 -0.50 -1.49
C VAL A 10 -0.07 -0.72 -2.20
N CYS A 11 -0.08 -0.65 -3.53
CA CYS A 11 -1.29 -0.86 -4.32
C CYS A 11 -1.79 -2.31 -4.23
N ALA A 12 -0.90 -3.30 -4.32
CA ALA A 12 -1.24 -4.71 -4.16
C ALA A 12 -1.80 -5.01 -2.76
N ALA A 13 -1.14 -4.50 -1.71
CA ALA A 13 -1.59 -4.64 -0.34
C ALA A 13 -2.96 -3.97 -0.11
N ASN A 14 -3.19 -2.77 -0.64
CA ASN A 14 -4.51 -2.13 -0.51
C ASN A 14 -5.60 -2.94 -1.22
N ARG A 15 -5.34 -3.47 -2.42
CA ARG A 15 -6.31 -4.32 -3.14
C ARG A 15 -6.64 -5.61 -2.38
N ALA A 16 -5.73 -6.12 -1.55
CA ALA A 16 -5.96 -7.30 -0.73
C ALA A 16 -6.87 -7.03 0.48
N LEU A 17 -7.08 -5.78 0.88
CA LEU A 17 -7.89 -5.46 2.07
C LEU A 17 -9.36 -5.88 1.90
N GLU A 18 -10.01 -5.55 0.79
CA GLU A 18 -11.42 -5.91 0.55
C GLU A 18 -11.66 -7.43 0.53
N PRO A 19 -10.91 -8.23 -0.26
CA PRO A 19 -11.11 -9.68 -0.28
C PRO A 19 -10.69 -10.37 1.02
N SER A 20 -9.88 -9.73 1.87
CA SER A 20 -9.56 -10.25 3.21
C SER A 20 -10.72 -10.11 4.21
N GLY A 21 -11.76 -9.32 3.89
CA GLY A 21 -12.88 -9.03 4.79
C GLY A 21 -12.59 -8.01 5.89
N LEU A 22 -11.38 -7.44 5.93
CA LEU A 22 -10.99 -6.41 6.91
C LEU A 22 -11.69 -5.05 6.66
N VAL A 23 -12.08 -4.79 5.42
CA VAL A 23 -12.76 -3.56 5.00
C VAL A 23 -13.92 -3.89 4.07
N ARG A 24 -14.82 -2.92 3.87
CA ARG A 24 -15.90 -3.01 2.88
C ARG A 24 -15.71 -1.95 1.81
N LEU A 25 -16.04 -2.28 0.56
CA LEU A 25 -15.92 -1.36 -0.57
C LEU A 25 -14.49 -0.82 -0.71
N THR A 26 -14.34 0.50 -0.90
CA THR A 26 -13.06 1.19 -1.07
C THR A 26 -12.47 1.70 0.24
N TRP A 27 -13.06 1.33 1.39
CA TRP A 27 -12.59 1.77 2.70
C TRP A 27 -11.22 1.17 3.05
N GLY A 28 -10.51 1.82 3.98
CA GLY A 28 -9.16 1.46 4.37
C GLY A 28 -8.09 2.04 3.45
N ASN A 29 -6.88 2.13 4.02
CA ASN A 29 -5.69 2.63 3.35
C ASN A 29 -4.50 1.76 3.73
N VAL A 30 -3.52 1.70 2.83
CA VAL A 30 -2.21 1.11 3.11
C VAL A 30 -1.17 2.19 2.88
N SER A 31 -0.19 2.25 3.78
CA SER A 31 1.04 3.01 3.57
C SER A 31 2.25 2.09 3.63
N GLY A 32 3.30 2.45 2.90
CA GLY A 32 4.58 1.76 2.88
C GLY A 32 5.72 2.76 3.03
N ILE A 33 6.82 2.33 3.64
CA ILE A 33 7.97 3.16 3.94
C ILE A 33 9.26 2.51 3.43
N ASP A 34 10.03 3.25 2.64
CA ASP A 34 11.45 2.95 2.39
C ASP A 34 12.30 3.90 3.25
N ARG A 35 12.81 3.39 4.37
CA ARG A 35 13.60 4.19 5.32
C ARG A 35 14.97 4.59 4.78
N ALA A 36 15.56 3.77 3.91
CA ALA A 36 16.87 4.07 3.34
C ALA A 36 16.75 5.22 2.33
N ALA A 37 15.65 5.26 1.58
CA ALA A 37 15.37 6.33 0.62
C ALA A 37 14.61 7.52 1.22
N GLY A 38 14.11 7.44 2.46
CA GLY A 38 13.29 8.48 3.07
C GLY A 38 11.93 8.67 2.39
N LEU A 39 11.37 7.60 1.80
CA LEU A 39 10.13 7.65 1.03
C LEU A 39 8.97 7.06 1.81
N TRP A 40 7.82 7.73 1.69
CA TRP A 40 6.51 7.22 2.11
C TRP A 40 5.57 7.17 0.91
N ALA A 41 4.89 6.05 0.73
CA ALA A 41 3.80 5.90 -0.23
C ALA A 41 2.51 5.58 0.53
N ILE A 42 1.39 6.14 0.06
CA ILE A 42 0.04 5.91 0.59
C ILE A 42 -0.93 5.80 -0.58
N LYS A 43 -1.94 4.94 -0.45
CA LYS A 43 -3.09 4.91 -1.36
C LYS A 43 -4.21 5.81 -0.82
#